data_AF-A0A373VUX4-F1
#
_entry.id   AF-A0A373VUX4-F1
#
_cell.length_a   1.000
_cell.length_b   1.000
_cell.length_c   1.000
_cell.angle_alpha   90.00
_cell.angle_beta   90.00
_cell.angle_gamma   90.00
#
_symmetry.space_group_name_H-M   'P 1'
#
loop_
_entity.id
_entity.type
_entity.pdbx_description
1 polymer ?
#
loop_
_entity_poly.entity_id
_entity_poly.type
_entity_poly.pdbx_seq_one_letter_code
_entity_poly.pdbx_strand_id
1 'polypeptide(L)'
;MEFKLDLNACRIIDNELILCEKQIVGIHNFFEKQCMLEYVGNNNCNWPDEKIEFVAGRAYEILQEDVNDDNEHYAIEGALEEWEKKNA
;
A
#
# COMPACT_ATOMS: atom_id res chain seq x y z
N MET A 1 9.78 5.72 -2.84
CA MET A 1 9.26 5.55 -1.47
C MET A 1 10.34 4.94 -0.59
N GLU A 2 10.40 5.26 0.70
CA GLU A 2 11.41 4.70 1.62
C GLU A 2 10.72 4.00 2.81
N PHE A 3 11.11 2.76 3.12
CA PHE A 3 10.71 2.09 4.36
C PHE A 3 11.80 2.25 5.41
N LYS A 4 11.44 2.80 6.59
CA LYS A 4 12.36 3.01 7.71
C LYS A 4 12.03 2.04 8.83
N LEU A 5 12.98 1.17 9.15
CA LEU A 5 12.88 0.24 10.27
C LEU A 5 13.58 0.83 11.50
N ASP A 6 12.86 1.00 12.61
CA ASP A 6 13.46 1.37 13.89
C ASP A 6 14.14 0.15 14.52
N LEU A 7 15.47 0.18 14.54
CA LEU A 7 16.31 -0.88 15.08
C LEU A 7 16.32 -0.93 16.61
N ASN A 8 15.91 0.14 17.32
CA ASN A 8 15.85 0.13 18.78
C ASN A 8 14.79 -0.85 19.31
N ALA A 9 13.80 -1.18 18.49
CA ALA A 9 12.77 -2.18 18.79
C ALA A 9 13.11 -3.58 18.25
N CYS A 10 14.24 -3.74 17.55
CA CYS A 10 14.73 -5.04 17.07
C CYS A 10 15.63 -5.70 18.11
N ARG A 11 15.83 -7.02 17.98
CA ARG A 11 16.94 -7.72 18.64
C ARG A 11 17.95 -8.14 17.58
N ILE A 12 19.22 -7.84 17.81
CA ILE A 12 20.33 -8.33 16.98
C ILE A 12 21.04 -9.41 17.79
N ILE A 13 21.07 -10.64 17.28
CA ILE A 13 21.80 -11.76 17.89
C ILE A 13 22.79 -12.25 16.84
N ASP A 14 24.07 -12.28 17.19
CA ASP A 14 25.18 -12.49 16.26
C ASP A 14 25.11 -11.55 15.05
N ASN A 15 24.68 -12.05 13.90
CA ASN A 15 24.49 -11.31 12.64
C ASN A 15 23.04 -11.34 12.13
N GLU A 16 22.09 -11.74 12.97
CA GLU A 16 20.68 -11.86 12.62
C GLU A 16 19.86 -10.72 13.20
N LEU A 17 18.98 -10.14 12.38
CA LEU A 17 17.99 -9.15 12.81
C LEU A 17 16.67 -9.86 13.11
N ILE A 18 16.31 -9.92 14.39
CA ILE A 18 15.05 -10.51 14.84
C ILE A 18 14.00 -9.40 14.93
N LEU A 19 12.96 -9.54 14.11
CA LEU A 19 11.84 -8.62 14.02
C LEU A 19 10.70 -9.08 14.93
N CYS A 20 10.08 -8.13 15.64
CA CYS A 20 8.82 -8.40 16.33
C CYS A 20 7.64 -8.36 15.34
N GLU A 21 6.50 -8.92 15.75
CA GLU A 21 5.28 -8.97 14.94
C GLU A 21 4.90 -7.61 14.34
N LYS A 22 4.97 -6.54 15.14
CA LYS A 22 4.67 -5.17 14.68
C LYS A 22 5.58 -4.73 13.53
N GLN A 23 6.86 -5.10 13.56
CA GLN A 23 7.81 -4.75 12.51
C GLN A 23 7.57 -5.58 11.24
N ILE A 24 7.24 -6.87 11.40
CA ILE A 24 6.89 -7.75 10.28
C ILE A 24 5.64 -7.23 9.57
N VAL A 25 4.58 -6.91 10.31
CA VAL A 25 3.34 -6.33 9.75
C VAL A 25 3.63 -4.99 9.07
N GLY A 26 4.46 -4.13 9.67
CA GLY A 26 4.85 -2.86 9.04
C GLY A 26 5.57 -3.05 7.69
N ILE A 27 6.46 -4.03 7.59
CA ILE A 27 7.15 -4.38 6.34
C ILE A 27 6.16 -4.93 5.32
N HIS A 28 5.27 -5.84 5.74
CA HIS A 28 4.24 -6.42 4.87
C HIS A 28 3.36 -5.34 4.25
N ASN A 29 2.78 -4.47 5.08
CA ASN A 29 1.90 -3.40 4.63
C ASN A 29 2.61 -2.41 3.69
N PHE A 30 3.92 -2.18 3.89
CA PHE A 30 4.71 -1.36 2.97
C PHE A 30 4.81 -2.01 1.59
N PHE A 31 5.13 -3.32 1.53
CA PHE A 31 5.24 -4.03 0.27
C PHE A 31 3.90 -4.15 -0.45
N GLU A 32 2.81 -4.45 0.25
CA GLU A 32 1.48 -4.50 -0.35
C GLU A 32 1.08 -3.16 -0.98
N LYS A 33 1.37 -2.03 -0.30
CA LYS A 33 1.17 -0.70 -0.87
C LYS A 33 1.98 -0.48 -2.14
N GLN A 34 3.23 -0.97 -2.20
CA GLN A 34 4.04 -0.90 -3.42
C GLN A 34 3.44 -1.74 -4.54
N CYS A 35 3.00 -2.97 -4.25
CA CYS A 35 2.36 -3.84 -5.22
C CYS A 35 1.10 -3.18 -5.81
N MET A 36 0.26 -2.55 -4.97
CA MET A 36 -0.93 -1.83 -5.44
C MET A 36 -0.56 -0.63 -6.32
N LEU A 37 0.47 0.13 -5.94
CA LEU A 37 0.97 1.26 -6.75
C LEU A 37 1.46 0.80 -8.13
N GLU A 38 2.28 -0.25 -8.17
CA GLU A 38 2.77 -0.84 -9.41
C GLU A 38 1.63 -1.40 -10.26
N TYR A 39 0.66 -2.08 -9.64
CA TYR A 39 -0.49 -2.63 -10.33
C TYR A 39 -1.35 -1.54 -10.98
N VAL A 40 -1.73 -0.50 -10.23
CA VAL A 40 -2.53 0.62 -10.76
C VAL A 40 -1.74 1.36 -11.84
N GLY A 41 -0.46 1.63 -11.61
CA GLY A 41 0.39 2.35 -12.56
C GLY A 41 0.60 1.60 -13.87
N ASN A 42 0.86 0.30 -13.81
CA ASN A 42 1.06 -0.54 -15.00
C ASN A 42 -0.22 -0.69 -15.83
N ASN A 43 -1.39 -0.66 -15.20
CA ASN A 43 -2.68 -0.79 -15.89
C ASN A 43 -3.28 0.56 -16.33
N ASN A 44 -2.75 1.69 -15.87
CA ASN A 44 -3.27 3.03 -16.14
C ASN A 44 -2.16 4.03 -16.51
N CYS A 45 -1.30 3.66 -17.46
CA CYS A 45 -0.10 4.43 -17.85
C CYS A 45 -0.37 5.82 -18.43
N ASN A 46 -1.64 6.15 -18.74
CA ASN A 46 -2.07 7.47 -19.20
C ASN A 46 -2.53 8.39 -18.07
N TRP A 47 -2.63 7.89 -16.84
CA TRP A 47 -2.99 8.71 -15.68
C TRP A 47 -1.79 9.54 -15.21
N PRO A 48 -2.02 10.75 -14.69
CA PRO A 48 -0.95 11.49 -14.04
C PRO A 48 -0.50 10.77 -12.76
N ASP A 49 0.78 10.89 -12.41
CA ASP A 49 1.38 10.24 -11.23
C ASP A 49 0.59 10.50 -9.95
N GLU A 50 0.12 11.74 -9.73
CA GLU A 50 -0.68 12.11 -8.56
C GLU A 50 -1.97 11.29 -8.44
N LYS A 51 -2.62 11.00 -9.57
CA LYS A 51 -3.83 10.16 -9.60
C LYS A 51 -3.49 8.70 -9.29
N ILE A 52 -2.39 8.19 -9.85
CA ILE A 52 -1.93 6.82 -9.60
C ILE A 52 -1.60 6.64 -8.11
N GLU A 53 -0.83 7.56 -7.53
CA GLU A 53 -0.46 7.54 -6.12
C GLU A 53 -1.69 7.61 -5.21
N PHE A 54 -2.65 8.49 -5.52
CA PHE A 54 -3.88 8.60 -4.75
C PHE A 54 -4.73 7.32 -4.84
N VAL A 55 -5.03 6.86 -6.06
CA VAL A 55 -5.94 5.72 -6.27
C VAL A 55 -5.35 4.44 -5.68
N ALA A 56 -4.05 4.18 -5.88
CA ALA A 56 -3.40 3.03 -5.29
C ALA A 56 -3.39 3.08 -3.75
N GLY A 57 -3.10 4.26 -3.17
CA GLY A 57 -3.11 4.44 -1.73
C GLY A 57 -4.49 4.20 -1.12
N ARG A 58 -5.54 4.78 -1.73
CA ARG A 58 -6.91 4.64 -1.23
C ARG A 58 -7.48 3.25 -1.48
N ALA A 59 -7.17 2.61 -2.61
CA ALA A 59 -7.56 1.22 -2.88
C ALA A 59 -6.96 0.27 -1.83
N TYR A 60 -5.70 0.47 -1.45
CA TYR A 60 -5.10 -0.29 -0.36
C TYR A 60 -5.85 -0.11 0.95
N GLU A 61 -6.23 1.12 1.31
CA GLU A 61 -7.01 1.38 2.54
C GLU A 61 -8.37 0.69 2.51
N ILE A 62 -9.09 0.74 1.37
CA ILE A 62 -10.39 0.07 1.20
C ILE A 62 -10.24 -1.46 1.39
N LEU A 63 -9.19 -2.07 0.84
CA LEU A 63 -8.91 -3.50 1.04
C LEU A 63 -8.59 -3.87 2.49
N GLN A 64 -8.08 -2.94 3.30
CA GLN A 64 -7.86 -3.17 4.73
C GLN A 64 -9.13 -2.96 5.56
N GLU A 65 -10.11 -2.21 5.05
CA GLU A 65 -11.40 -1.96 5.71
C GLU A 65 -12.39 -3.12 5.52
N ASP A 66 -12.30 -3.86 4.41
CA ASP A 66 -13.17 -4.98 4.07
C ASP A 66 -12.38 -6.30 4.13
N VAL A 67 -12.81 -7.27 4.96
CA VAL A 67 -12.07 -8.54 5.21
C VAL A 67 -12.20 -9.54 4.03
N ASN A 68 -12.39 -9.02 2.82
CA ASN A 68 -12.64 -9.80 1.62
C ASN A 68 -11.64 -9.38 0.54
N ASP A 69 -10.49 -10.06 0.54
CA ASP A 69 -9.34 -9.82 -0.35
C ASP A 69 -9.69 -9.97 -1.86
N ASP A 70 -10.86 -10.52 -2.18
CA ASP A 70 -11.29 -10.87 -3.55
C ASP A 70 -11.75 -9.69 -4.42
N ASN A 71 -11.51 -8.42 -4.02
CA ASN A 71 -12.07 -7.30 -4.78
C ASN A 71 -11.14 -6.08 -4.94
N GLU A 72 -9.89 -6.31 -5.36
CA GLU A 72 -8.97 -5.26 -5.81
C GLU A 72 -9.62 -4.31 -6.83
N HIS A 73 -10.43 -4.86 -7.74
CA HIS A 73 -11.14 -4.06 -8.75
C HIS A 73 -12.12 -3.08 -8.10
N TYR A 74 -12.94 -3.55 -7.16
CA TYR A 74 -13.86 -2.70 -6.42
C TYR A 74 -13.13 -1.63 -5.60
N ALA A 75 -12.01 -1.98 -4.97
CA ALA A 75 -11.23 -1.03 -4.20
C ALA A 75 -10.65 0.09 -5.11
N ILE A 76 -10.17 -0.28 -6.30
CA ILE A 76 -9.67 0.68 -7.30
C ILE A 76 -10.82 1.54 -7.85
N GLU A 77 -11.98 0.97 -8.16
CA GLU A 77 -13.15 1.73 -8.62
C GLU A 77 -13.65 2.71 -7.56
N GLY A 78 -13.75 2.28 -6.30
CA GLY A 78 -14.14 3.15 -5.19
C GLY A 78 -13.14 4.30 -4.99
N ALA A 79 -11.84 4.01 -5.01
CA ALA A 79 -10.79 5.02 -4.93
C ALA A 79 -10.81 5.99 -6.12
N LEU A 80 -11.09 5.49 -7.32
CA LEU A 80 -11.22 6.30 -8.53
C LEU A 80 -12.42 7.26 -8.44
N GLU A 81 -13.58 6.78 -7.98
CA GLU A 81 -14.74 7.63 -7.77
C GLU A 81 -14.45 8.75 -6.76
N GLU A 82 -13.74 8.45 -5.67
CA GLU A 82 -13.34 9.45 -4.68
C GLU A 82 -12.44 10.52 -5.29
N TRP A 83 -11.46 10.11 -6.13
CA TRP A 83 -10.58 11.04 -6.84
C TRP A 83 -11.38 11.97 -7.77
N GLU A 84 -12.28 11.40 -8.57
CA GLU A 84 -13.09 12.16 -9.53
C GLU A 84 -14.02 13.14 -8.83
N LYS A 85 -14.65 12.77 -7.71
CA LYS A 85 -15.47 13.68 -6.90
C LYS A 85 -14.66 14.85 -6.32
N LYS A 86 -13.38 14.64 -5.99
CA LYS A 86 -12.49 15.66 -5.42
C LYS A 86 -11.96 16.65 -6.46
N ASN A 87 -11.84 16.22 -7.72
CA ASN A 87 -11.20 16.97 -8.81
C ASN A 87 -12.16 17.37 -9.94
N ALA A 88 -13.48 17.19 -9.76
CA ALA A 88 -14.55 17.69 -10.63
C ALA A 88 -14.93 19.14 -10.30
#